data_AF-A0A7Y5H801-F1
#
_entry.id   AF-A0A7Y5H801-F1
#
_cell.length_a   1.000
_cell.length_b   1.000
_cell.length_c   1.000
_cell.angle_alpha   90.00
_cell.angle_beta   90.00
_cell.angle_gamma   90.00
#
_symmetry.space_group_name_H-M   'P 1'
#
loop_
_entity.id
_entity.type
_entity.pdbx_description
1 polymer ?
#
loop_
_entity_poly.entity_id
_entity_poly.type
_entity_poly.pdbx_seq_one_letter_code
_entity_poly.pdbx_strand_id
1 'polypeptide(L)'
;MNAEAAYLFRHALLREAAYQLHLPGQRARLHAEALAVMERQAGGRPAELLLGEGIRFEVHPTDPLAEDLADHARLGGAPPEVQALYACRAAALAERQYRPEDAMRLWEAAAGLLS
;
A
#
# COMPACT_ATOMS: atom_id res chain seq x y z
N MET A 1 16.89 -15.15 -28.68
CA MET A 1 16.99 -14.71 -27.28
C MET A 1 18.19 -13.79 -27.19
N ASN A 2 18.02 -12.49 -26.86
CA ASN A 2 19.14 -11.53 -26.83
C ASN A 2 19.84 -11.58 -25.45
N ALA A 3 21.10 -11.16 -25.37
CA ALA A 3 21.90 -11.20 -24.14
C ALA A 3 21.30 -10.32 -23.02
N GLU A 4 20.66 -9.21 -23.41
CA GLU A 4 19.98 -8.29 -22.50
C GLU A 4 18.78 -8.95 -21.78
N ALA A 5 17.91 -9.65 -22.50
CA ALA A 5 16.77 -10.35 -21.92
C ALA A 5 17.22 -11.48 -20.97
N ALA A 6 18.29 -12.20 -21.33
CA ALA A 6 18.87 -13.22 -20.45
C ALA A 6 19.43 -12.60 -19.16
N TYR A 7 20.06 -11.42 -19.26
CA TYR A 7 20.54 -10.67 -18.10
C TYR A 7 19.39 -10.18 -17.21
N LEU A 8 18.39 -9.52 -17.78
CA LEU A 8 17.23 -9.00 -17.04
C LEU A 8 16.48 -10.11 -16.33
N PHE A 9 16.25 -11.25 -17.01
CA PHE A 9 15.61 -12.41 -16.41
C PHE A 9 16.41 -12.96 -15.22
N ARG A 10 17.72 -13.19 -15.41
CA ARG A 10 18.58 -13.68 -14.32
C ARG A 10 18.60 -12.70 -13.15
N HIS A 11 18.68 -11.40 -13.43
CA HIS A 11 18.68 -10.38 -12.39
C HIS A 11 17.36 -10.37 -11.61
N ALA A 12 16.22 -10.43 -12.30
CA ALA A 12 14.91 -10.49 -11.66
C ALA A 12 14.76 -11.74 -10.77
N LEU A 13 15.18 -12.91 -11.26
CA LEU A 13 15.16 -14.15 -10.48
C LEU A 13 16.04 -14.08 -9.23
N LEU A 14 17.29 -13.61 -9.37
CA LEU A 14 18.21 -13.50 -8.25
C LEU A 14 17.72 -12.48 -7.22
N ARG A 15 17.13 -11.36 -7.67
CA ARG A 15 16.51 -10.36 -6.80
C ARG A 15 15.36 -10.96 -5.99
N GLU A 16 14.48 -11.71 -6.63
CA GLU A 16 13.35 -12.36 -5.97
C GLU A 16 13.83 -13.39 -4.93
N ALA A 17 14.78 -14.26 -5.32
CA ALA A 17 15.37 -15.23 -4.40
C ALA A 17 16.01 -14.55 -3.18
N ALA A 18 16.78 -13.48 -3.39
CA ALA A 18 17.39 -12.72 -2.30
C ALA A 18 16.33 -12.09 -1.39
N TYR A 19 15.26 -11.53 -1.95
CA TYR A 19 14.16 -10.97 -1.16
C TYR A 19 13.46 -12.04 -0.31
N GLN A 20 13.25 -13.24 -0.85
CA GLN A 20 12.64 -14.36 -0.10
C GLN A 20 13.56 -14.92 1.00
N LEU A 21 14.88 -14.73 0.90
CA LEU A 21 15.84 -15.13 1.93
C LEU A 21 15.93 -14.14 3.10
N HIS A 22 15.38 -12.93 2.97
CA HIS A 22 15.35 -11.98 4.07
C HIS A 22 14.49 -12.49 5.23
N LEU A 23 14.94 -12.21 6.45
CA LEU A 23 14.14 -12.47 7.65
C LEU A 23 12.82 -11.67 7.60
N PRO A 24 11.72 -12.17 8.20
CA PRO A 24 10.44 -11.46 8.19
C PRO A 24 10.54 -9.99 8.64
N GLY A 25 11.29 -9.70 9.71
CA GLY A 25 11.50 -8.34 10.20
C GLY A 25 12.29 -7.44 9.24
N GLN A 26 13.21 -8.00 8.46
CA GLN A 26 13.94 -7.24 7.44
C GLN A 26 13.03 -6.87 6.27
N ARG A 27 12.14 -7.77 5.85
CA ARG A 27 11.13 -7.47 4.83
C ARG A 27 10.16 -6.41 5.33
N ALA A 28 9.66 -6.53 6.56
CA ALA A 28 8.79 -5.52 7.16
C ALA A 28 9.47 -4.14 7.18
N ARG A 29 10.74 -4.07 7.60
CA ARG A 29 11.51 -2.82 7.56
C ARG A 29 11.60 -2.25 6.15
N LEU A 30 11.84 -3.07 5.13
CA LEU A 30 11.87 -2.61 3.74
C LEU A 30 10.52 -2.03 3.31
N HIS A 31 9.40 -2.65 3.67
CA HIS A 31 8.07 -2.13 3.38
C HIS A 31 7.78 -0.82 4.11
N ALA A 32 8.22 -0.67 5.36
CA ALA A 32 8.10 0.58 6.12
C ALA A 32 8.92 1.73 5.50
N GLU A 33 10.14 1.46 5.03
CA GLU A 33 10.94 2.46 4.32
C GLU A 33 10.30 2.85 2.98
N ALA A 34 9.78 1.88 2.23
CA ALA A 34 9.06 2.13 0.99
C ALA A 34 7.82 3.00 1.23
N LEU A 35 7.02 2.71 2.26
CA LEU A 35 5.89 3.54 2.68
C LEU A 35 6.33 4.99 2.91
N ALA A 36 7.37 5.20 3.72
CA ALA A 36 7.86 6.54 4.06
C ALA A 36 8.39 7.31 2.83
N VAL A 37 9.01 6.62 1.87
CA VAL A 37 9.46 7.22 0.61
C VAL A 37 8.28 7.63 -0.26
N MET A 38 7.27 6.76 -0.41
CA MET A 38 6.08 7.04 -1.20
C MET A 38 5.29 8.22 -0.63
N GLU A 39 5.09 8.25 0.70
CA GLU A 39 4.48 9.38 1.39
C GLU A 39 5.22 10.68 1.08
N ARG A 40 6.55 10.69 1.23
CA ARG A 40 7.37 11.88 0.97
C ARG A 40 7.29 12.34 -0.48
N GLN A 41 7.32 11.42 -1.43
CA GLN A 41 7.21 11.75 -2.86
C GLN A 41 5.83 12.30 -3.22
N ALA A 42 4.78 11.83 -2.54
CA ALA A 42 3.41 12.31 -2.70
C ALA A 42 3.08 13.55 -1.84
N GLY A 43 4.06 14.25 -1.28
CA GLY A 43 3.84 15.48 -0.53
C GLY A 43 3.45 15.30 0.95
N GLY A 44 3.58 14.08 1.48
CA GLY A 44 3.34 13.74 2.88
C GLY A 44 2.20 12.75 3.07
N ARG A 45 1.95 12.40 4.34
CA ARG A 45 0.78 11.60 4.72
C ARG A 45 -0.47 12.49 4.77
N PRO A 46 -1.61 12.05 4.22
CA PRO A 46 -2.88 12.76 4.41
C PRO A 46 -3.24 12.85 5.89
N ALA A 47 -3.89 13.93 6.31
CA ALA A 47 -4.40 14.04 7.68
C ALA A 47 -5.29 12.84 8.04
N GLU A 48 -5.16 12.34 9.27
CA GLU A 48 -5.94 11.21 9.78
C GLU A 48 -7.43 11.55 9.71
N LEU A 49 -8.22 10.70 9.05
CA LEU A 49 -9.67 10.87 9.04
C LEU A 49 -10.24 10.42 10.38
N LEU A 50 -10.73 11.38 11.15
CA LEU A 50 -11.67 11.11 12.23
C LEU A 50 -12.96 10.54 11.63
N LEU A 51 -13.26 9.29 11.98
CA LEU A 51 -14.46 8.56 11.58
C LEU A 51 -15.70 9.26 12.14
N GLY A 52 -16.54 9.78 11.24
CA GLY A 52 -17.87 10.34 11.52
C GLY A 52 -18.93 9.81 10.54
N GLU A 53 -20.11 10.45 10.48
CA GLU A 53 -21.26 10.09 9.63
C GLU A 53 -20.97 10.24 8.12
N GLY A 54 -20.19 9.31 7.58
CA GLY A 54 -19.81 9.23 6.17
C GLY A 54 -18.33 9.54 5.95
N ILE A 55 -17.62 8.59 5.33
CA ILE A 55 -16.21 8.74 4.98
C ILE A 55 -16.13 9.50 3.66
N ARG A 56 -15.74 10.78 3.71
CA ARG A 56 -15.41 11.56 2.51
C ARG A 56 -13.95 12.00 2.58
N PHE A 57 -13.13 11.40 1.73
CA PHE A 57 -11.75 11.81 1.56
C PHE A 57 -11.66 13.02 0.62
N GLU A 58 -11.06 14.11 1.11
CA GLU A 58 -10.50 15.11 0.21
C GLU A 58 -9.46 14.44 -0.70
N VAL A 59 -9.44 14.85 -1.96
CA VAL A 59 -8.47 14.36 -2.95
C VAL A 59 -7.08 14.67 -2.44
N HIS A 60 -6.23 13.66 -2.37
CA HIS A 60 -4.86 13.79 -1.88
C HIS A 60 -3.89 13.24 -2.94
N PRO A 61 -2.67 13.80 -3.08
CA PRO A 61 -1.71 13.31 -4.07
C PRO A 61 -1.27 11.85 -3.88
N THR A 62 -1.53 11.26 -2.71
CA THR A 62 -1.32 9.82 -2.46
C THR A 62 -2.40 8.92 -3.05
N ASP A 63 -3.55 9.47 -3.48
CA ASP A 63 -4.69 8.67 -3.94
C ASP A 63 -4.34 7.69 -5.06
N PRO A 64 -3.61 8.09 -6.12
CA PRO A 64 -3.20 7.17 -7.17
C PRO A 64 -2.35 5.99 -6.69
N LEU A 65 -1.74 6.11 -5.49
CA LEU A 65 -0.87 5.12 -4.87
C LEU A 65 -1.54 4.43 -3.66
N ALA A 66 -2.83 4.70 -3.40
CA ALA A 66 -3.45 4.32 -2.12
C ALA A 66 -3.45 2.79 -1.89
N GLU A 67 -3.62 2.00 -2.95
CA GLU A 67 -3.59 0.53 -2.88
C GLU A 67 -2.18 0.03 -2.51
N ASP A 68 -1.15 0.53 -3.19
CA ASP A 68 0.25 0.21 -2.87
C ASP A 68 0.63 0.66 -1.46
N LEU A 69 0.20 1.87 -1.05
CA LEU A 69 0.43 2.40 0.30
C LEU A 69 -0.26 1.54 1.37
N ALA A 70 -1.46 1.03 1.11
CA ALA A 70 -2.16 0.13 2.03
C ALA A 70 -1.39 -1.19 2.21
N ASP A 71 -0.87 -1.76 1.12
CA ASP A 71 -0.06 -2.97 1.18
C ASP A 71 1.27 -2.75 1.90
N HIS A 72 1.97 -1.65 1.61
CA HIS A 72 3.21 -1.30 2.29
C HIS A 72 3.01 -0.99 3.78
N ALA A 73 1.90 -0.34 4.16
CA ALA A 73 1.55 -0.11 5.55
C ALA A 73 1.31 -1.43 6.30
N ARG A 74 0.55 -2.36 5.70
CA ARG A 74 0.27 -3.68 6.29
C ARG A 74 1.53 -4.53 6.41
N LEU A 75 2.28 -4.68 5.32
CA LEU A 75 3.51 -5.49 5.29
C LEU A 75 4.63 -4.89 6.14
N GLY A 76 4.65 -3.56 6.28
CA GLY A 76 5.60 -2.83 7.11
C GLY A 76 5.26 -2.81 8.60
N GLY A 77 4.07 -3.28 8.99
CA GLY A 77 3.61 -3.26 10.38
C GLY A 77 3.34 -1.84 10.88
N ALA A 78 2.83 -0.95 10.03
CA ALA A 78 2.39 0.38 10.43
C ALA A 78 1.26 0.29 11.48
N PRO A 79 1.01 1.35 12.28
CA PRO A 79 -0.13 1.38 13.19
C PRO A 79 -1.47 1.08 12.49
N PRO A 80 -2.43 0.40 13.14
CA PRO A 80 -3.71 0.04 12.53
C PRO A 80 -4.45 1.23 11.92
N GLU A 81 -4.34 2.42 12.51
CA GLU A 81 -4.97 3.65 12.04
C GLU A 81 -4.40 4.09 10.68
N VAL A 82 -3.09 3.92 10.48
CA VAL A 82 -2.41 4.23 9.22
C VAL A 82 -2.77 3.19 8.15
N GLN A 83 -2.84 1.92 8.53
CA GLN A 83 -3.28 0.86 7.63
C GLN A 83 -4.74 1.11 7.17
N ALA A 84 -5.63 1.43 8.11
CA ALA A 84 -7.03 1.73 7.83
C ALA A 84 -7.18 2.98 6.95
N LEU A 85 -6.40 4.04 7.20
CA LEU A 85 -6.40 5.26 6.39
C LEU A 85 -6.16 4.96 4.91
N TYR A 86 -5.12 4.19 4.59
CA TYR A 86 -4.80 3.85 3.20
C TYR A 86 -5.77 2.83 2.61
N ALA A 87 -6.23 1.85 3.39
CA ALA A 87 -7.26 0.91 2.94
C ALA A 87 -8.57 1.63 2.56
N CYS A 88 -9.03 2.57 3.38
CA CYS A 88 -10.22 3.37 3.08
C CYS A 88 -10.02 4.28 1.85
N ARG A 89 -8.84 4.91 1.69
CA ARG A 89 -8.54 5.72 0.50
C ARG A 89 -8.49 4.86 -0.77
N ALA A 90 -7.89 3.67 -0.70
CA ALA A 90 -7.86 2.72 -1.79
C ALA A 90 -9.27 2.23 -2.16
N ALA A 91 -10.11 1.96 -1.17
CA ALA A 91 -11.50 1.58 -1.38
C ALA A 91 -12.29 2.70 -2.08
N ALA A 92 -12.17 3.94 -1.61
CA ALA A 92 -12.81 5.09 -2.23
C ALA A 92 -12.33 5.35 -3.67
N LEU A 93 -11.06 5.08 -3.99
CA LEU A 93 -10.56 5.14 -5.36
C LEU A 93 -11.13 4.01 -6.22
N ALA A 94 -11.17 2.79 -5.71
CA ALA A 94 -11.74 1.63 -6.39
C ALA A 94 -13.23 1.85 -6.74
N GLU A 95 -14.01 2.46 -5.84
CA GLU A 95 -15.39 2.87 -6.12
C GLU A 95 -15.48 3.85 -7.29
N ARG A 96 -14.65 4.90 -7.30
CA ARG A 96 -14.60 5.89 -8.40
C ARG A 96 -14.18 5.26 -9.73
N GLN A 97 -13.42 4.17 -9.69
CA GLN A 97 -12.98 3.41 -10.86
C GLN A 97 -13.94 2.28 -11.25
N TYR A 98 -15.09 2.16 -10.57
CA TYR A 98 -16.08 1.10 -10.80
C TYR A 98 -15.50 -0.32 -10.61
N ARG A 99 -14.64 -0.51 -9.60
CA ARG A 99 -14.09 -1.80 -9.14
C ARG A 99 -14.78 -2.24 -7.83
N PRO A 100 -16.05 -2.72 -7.86
CA PRO A 100 -16.83 -2.95 -6.64
C PRO A 100 -16.29 -4.08 -5.75
N GLU A 101 -15.73 -5.13 -6.34
CA GLU A 101 -15.15 -6.24 -5.58
C GLU A 101 -13.92 -5.80 -4.79
N ASP A 102 -13.04 -5.01 -5.42
CA ASP A 102 -11.88 -4.41 -4.75
C ASP A 102 -12.30 -3.44 -3.65
N ALA A 103 -13.27 -2.57 -3.95
CA ALA A 103 -13.79 -1.62 -2.97
C ALA A 103 -14.33 -2.33 -1.72
N MET A 104 -15.16 -3.36 -1.90
CA MET A 104 -15.73 -4.14 -0.79
C MET A 104 -14.63 -4.79 0.05
N ARG A 105 -13.67 -5.47 -0.59
CA ARG A 105 -12.53 -6.10 0.09
C ARG A 105 -11.71 -5.10 0.91
N LEU A 106 -11.47 -3.91 0.35
CA LEU A 106 -10.67 -2.87 1.01
C LEU A 106 -11.43 -2.22 2.17
N TRP A 107 -12.74 -2.02 2.04
CA TRP A 107 -13.58 -1.55 3.14
C TRP A 107 -13.66 -2.55 4.30
N GLU A 108 -13.80 -3.85 4.00
CA GLU A 108 -13.77 -4.91 5.02
C GLU A 108 -12.43 -4.95 5.76
N ALA A 109 -11.32 -4.86 5.02
CA ALA A 109 -9.99 -4.80 5.61
C ALA A 109 -9.82 -3.59 6.54
N ALA A 110 -10.30 -2.41 6.12
CA ALA A 110 -10.27 -1.22 6.96
C ALA A 110 -11.14 -1.35 8.22
N ALA A 111 -12.34 -1.92 8.08
CA ALA A 111 -13.25 -2.13 9.21
C ALA A 111 -12.63 -3.06 10.28
N GLY A 112 -11.96 -4.13 9.85
CA GLY A 112 -11.28 -5.07 10.78
C GLY A 112 -10.05 -4.49 11.50
N LEU A 113 -9.53 -3.34 11.05
CA LEU A 113 -8.41 -2.63 11.70
C LEU A 113 -8.88 -1.59 12.73
N LEU A 114 -10.16 -1.20 12.68
CA LEU A 114 -10.76 -0.15 13.49
C LEU A 114 -11.71 -0.68 14.58
N SER A 115 -11.94 -2.00 14.60
CA SER A 115 -12.74 -2.73 15.60
C SER A 115 -11.90 -3.17 16.80
#